data_AF-A0A953PJW6-F1
#
_entry.id   AF-A0A953PJW6-F1
#
_cell.length_a   1.000
_cell.length_b   1.000
_cell.length_c   1.000
_cell.angle_alpha   90.00
_cell.angle_beta   90.00
_cell.angle_gamma   90.00
#
_symmetry.space_group_name_H-M   'P 1'
#
loop_
_entity.id
_entity.type
_entity.pdbx_description
1 polymer ?
#
loop_
_entity_poly.entity_id
_entity_poly.type
_entity_poly.pdbx_seq_one_letter_code
_entity_poly.pdbx_strand_id
1 'polypeptide(L)'
;MGQASCGGTCSNLSTDVNNCGGCGRSCGASAFCISGSCVCAAGTTACSNGCADLTADANNCGACNNRCAVGQTCSAGACVGGGLNDDAAVPMLFSSVPR
;
A
#
# COMPACT_ATOMS: atom_id res chain seq x y z
N MET A 1 -31.37 5.98 -2.83
CA MET A 1 -31.11 4.72 -2.08
C MET A 1 -29.62 4.47 -2.08
N GLY A 2 -28.95 4.76 -0.97
CA GLY A 2 -27.50 4.63 -0.87
C GLY A 2 -27.01 4.59 0.59
N GLN A 3 -27.91 4.42 1.55
CA GLN A 3 -27.58 4.31 2.96
C GLN A 3 -27.96 2.91 3.43
N ALA A 4 -27.08 2.29 4.21
CA ALA A 4 -27.35 1.00 4.84
C ALA A 4 -26.91 1.04 6.30
N SER A 5 -27.58 0.23 7.13
CA SER A 5 -27.23 0.07 8.54
C SER A 5 -26.03 -0.86 8.66
N CYS A 6 -24.85 -0.29 8.89
CA CYS A 6 -23.60 -1.01 9.05
C CYS A 6 -23.19 -0.98 10.54
N GLY A 7 -23.30 -2.12 11.22
CA GLY A 7 -22.92 -2.24 12.64
C GLY A 7 -23.79 -1.44 13.61
N GLY A 8 -25.05 -1.17 13.26
CA GLY A 8 -25.99 -0.39 14.10
C GLY A 8 -26.01 1.11 13.80
N THR A 9 -25.13 1.60 12.93
CA THR A 9 -25.14 2.99 12.43
C THR A 9 -25.50 3.05 10.95
N CYS A 10 -26.23 4.08 10.54
CA CYS A 10 -26.51 4.32 9.12
C CYS A 10 -25.30 4.93 8.42
N SER A 11 -24.69 4.17 7.52
CA SER A 11 -23.56 4.60 6.69
C SER A 11 -24.00 4.84 5.25
N ASN A 12 -23.46 5.87 4.61
CA ASN A 12 -23.73 6.18 3.21
C ASN A 12 -22.80 5.36 2.31
N LEU A 13 -23.31 4.29 1.72
CA LEU A 13 -22.55 3.41 0.83
C LEU A 13 -22.02 4.09 -0.43
N SER A 14 -22.49 5.30 -0.77
CA SER A 14 -22.01 6.03 -1.95
C SER A 14 -20.81 6.94 -1.66
N THR A 15 -20.55 7.28 -0.39
CA THR A 15 -19.54 8.27 -0.01
C THR A 15 -18.70 7.86 1.20
N ASP A 16 -19.14 6.87 1.98
CA ASP A 16 -18.42 6.35 3.13
C ASP A 16 -17.31 5.42 2.66
N VAL A 17 -16.06 5.85 2.85
CA VAL A 17 -14.86 5.11 2.47
C VAL A 17 -14.71 3.76 3.17
N ASN A 18 -15.33 3.58 4.34
CA ASN A 18 -15.28 2.34 5.11
C ASN A 18 -16.44 1.40 4.79
N ASN A 19 -17.46 1.88 4.09
CA ASN A 19 -18.67 1.14 3.74
C ASN A 19 -19.01 1.31 2.26
N CYS A 20 -18.01 1.41 1.38
CA CYS A 20 -18.23 1.82 0.00
C CYS A 20 -18.87 0.71 -0.83
N GLY A 21 -20.10 0.93 -1.30
CA GLY A 21 -20.89 -0.07 -2.03
C GLY A 21 -21.41 -1.21 -1.16
N GLY A 22 -21.09 -1.25 0.13
CA GLY A 22 -21.52 -2.29 1.06
C GLY A 22 -20.88 -2.13 2.44
N CYS A 23 -21.55 -2.64 3.48
CA CYS A 23 -21.04 -2.56 4.85
C CYS A 23 -19.70 -3.30 5.01
N GLY A 24 -18.73 -2.65 5.67
CA GLY A 24 -17.40 -3.20 5.91
C GLY A 24 -16.49 -3.20 4.67
N ARG A 25 -16.94 -2.65 3.53
CA ARG A 25 -16.14 -2.53 2.31
C ARG A 25 -15.28 -1.27 2.38
N SER A 26 -14.16 -1.36 3.08
CA SER A 26 -13.19 -0.27 3.14
C SER A 26 -12.36 -0.18 1.87
N CYS A 27 -12.21 1.03 1.32
CA CYS A 27 -11.40 1.27 0.13
C CYS A 27 -9.89 1.28 0.39
N GLY A 28 -9.48 1.27 1.66
CA GLY A 28 -8.07 1.38 2.05
C GLY A 28 -7.54 2.82 2.01
N ALA A 29 -6.24 2.98 2.30
CA ALA A 29 -5.58 4.28 2.30
C ALA A 29 -5.56 4.91 0.90
N SER A 30 -5.62 6.24 0.82
CA SER A 30 -5.53 7.01 -0.43
C SER A 30 -6.60 6.66 -1.48
N ALA A 31 -7.79 6.24 -1.02
CA ALA A 31 -8.94 5.91 -1.85
C ALA A 31 -10.17 6.71 -1.44
N PHE A 32 -11.06 6.96 -2.40
CA PHE A 32 -12.34 7.65 -2.23
C PHE A 32 -13.48 6.71 -2.57
N CYS A 33 -14.62 6.88 -1.89
CA CYS A 33 -15.86 6.25 -2.30
C CYS A 33 -16.65 7.18 -3.21
N ILE A 34 -16.81 6.80 -4.47
CA ILE A 34 -17.56 7.59 -5.46
C ILE A 34 -18.62 6.67 -6.06
N SER A 35 -19.89 7.01 -5.83
CA SER A 35 -21.05 6.23 -6.32
C SER A 35 -21.01 4.75 -5.93
N GLY A 36 -20.47 4.45 -4.74
CA GLY A 36 -20.37 3.07 -4.23
C GLY A 36 -19.23 2.25 -4.83
N SER A 37 -18.29 2.90 -5.51
CA SER A 37 -17.05 2.29 -5.99
C SER A 37 -15.84 2.97 -5.36
N CYS A 38 -14.87 2.16 -4.95
CA CYS A 38 -13.58 2.63 -4.48
C CYS A 38 -12.76 3.13 -5.66
N VAL A 39 -12.39 4.41 -5.62
CA VAL A 39 -11.58 5.08 -6.64
C VAL A 39 -10.31 5.58 -5.99
N CYS A 40 -9.16 5.20 -6.55
CA CYS A 40 -7.87 5.68 -6.05
C CYS A 40 -7.68 7.17 -6.30
N ALA A 41 -7.04 7.85 -5.36
CA ALA A 41 -6.64 9.24 -5.53
C ALA A 41 -5.77 9.42 -6.78
N ALA A 42 -5.73 10.64 -7.33
CA ALA A 42 -4.81 10.94 -8.42
C ALA A 42 -3.37 10.65 -7.99
N GLY A 43 -2.63 9.92 -8.81
CA GLY A 43 -1.26 9.47 -8.52
C GLY A 43 -1.16 8.11 -7.82
N THR A 44 -2.26 7.51 -7.38
CA THR A 44 -2.27 6.14 -6.84
C THR A 44 -2.98 5.15 -7.77
N THR A 45 -2.56 3.90 -7.72
CA THR A 45 -3.04 2.81 -8.58
C THR A 45 -3.77 1.77 -7.75
N ALA A 46 -4.87 1.24 -8.28
CA ALA A 46 -5.61 0.16 -7.65
C ALA A 46 -4.82 -1.15 -7.72
N CYS A 47 -4.32 -1.60 -6.58
CA CYS A 47 -3.65 -2.87 -6.37
C CYS A 47 -4.56 -3.83 -5.59
N SER A 48 -4.21 -5.13 -5.56
CA SER A 48 -5.01 -6.16 -4.87
C SER A 48 -5.20 -5.90 -3.37
N ASN A 49 -4.34 -5.09 -2.78
CA ASN A 49 -4.27 -4.67 -1.38
C ASN A 49 -4.82 -3.25 -1.14
N GLY A 50 -5.41 -2.61 -2.15
CA GLY A 50 -5.92 -1.24 -2.08
C GLY A 50 -5.18 -0.29 -3.01
N CYS A 51 -5.32 1.02 -2.79
CA CYS A 51 -4.66 2.02 -3.61
C CYS A 51 -3.22 2.23 -3.14
N ALA A 52 -2.25 2.05 -4.04
CA ALA A 52 -0.83 2.23 -3.76
C ALA A 52 -0.25 3.34 -4.63
N ASP A 53 0.64 4.15 -4.04
CA ASP A 53 1.43 5.12 -4.78
C ASP A 53 2.62 4.43 -5.43
N LEU A 54 2.54 4.17 -6.73
CA LEU A 54 3.62 3.47 -7.42
C LEU A 54 4.92 4.28 -7.48
N THR A 55 4.90 5.57 -7.12
CA THR A 55 6.08 6.45 -7.19
C THR A 55 6.82 6.58 -5.87
N ALA A 56 6.17 6.25 -4.75
CA ALA A 56 6.68 6.45 -3.41
C ALA A 56 6.52 5.22 -2.48
N ASP A 57 5.64 4.27 -2.79
CA ASP A 57 5.43 3.08 -1.97
C ASP A 57 6.52 2.02 -2.26
N ALA A 58 7.38 1.79 -1.28
CA ALA A 58 8.43 0.77 -1.35
C ALA A 58 7.91 -0.67 -1.50
N ASN A 59 6.63 -0.96 -1.23
CA ASN A 59 6.03 -2.28 -1.45
C ASN A 59 5.32 -2.41 -2.81
N ASN A 60 5.14 -1.31 -3.54
CA ASN A 60 4.41 -1.25 -4.81
C ASN A 60 5.13 -0.36 -5.83
N CYS A 61 6.46 -0.31 -5.82
CA CYS A 61 7.23 0.67 -6.56
C CYS A 61 7.24 0.39 -8.07
N GLY A 62 6.72 1.30 -8.88
CA GLY A 62 6.60 1.16 -10.34
C GLY A 62 5.49 0.19 -10.79
N ALA A 63 5.09 -0.77 -9.96
CA ALA A 63 3.99 -1.69 -10.19
C ALA A 63 3.43 -2.26 -8.87
N CYS A 64 2.15 -2.65 -8.88
CA CYS A 64 1.52 -3.31 -7.73
C CYS A 64 2.30 -4.56 -7.30
N ASN A 65 2.50 -4.71 -5.99
CA ASN A 65 3.31 -5.77 -5.37
C ASN A 65 4.79 -5.80 -5.77
N ASN A 66 5.33 -4.73 -6.36
CA ASN A 66 6.76 -4.63 -6.62
C ASN A 66 7.49 -4.03 -5.42
N ARG A 67 7.97 -4.90 -4.53
CA ARG A 67 8.66 -4.49 -3.30
C ARG A 67 10.14 -4.21 -3.56
N CYS A 68 10.60 -3.03 -3.20
CA CYS A 68 12.01 -2.66 -3.17
C CYS A 68 12.81 -3.51 -2.17
N ALA A 69 14.08 -3.78 -2.49
CA ALA A 69 14.95 -4.54 -1.60
C ALA A 69 15.19 -3.81 -0.27
N VAL A 70 15.68 -4.54 0.74
CA VAL A 70 16.03 -3.94 2.04
C VAL A 70 17.05 -2.81 1.82
N GLY A 71 16.79 -1.64 2.42
CA GLY A 71 17.62 -0.45 2.27
C GLY A 71 17.37 0.36 1.00
N GLN A 72 16.50 -0.11 0.10
CA GLN A 72 16.02 0.66 -1.05
C GLN A 72 14.74 1.43 -0.71
N THR A 73 14.55 2.57 -1.37
CA THR A 73 13.38 3.42 -1.27
C THR A 73 12.75 3.57 -2.65
N CYS A 74 11.43 3.70 -2.74
CA CYS A 74 10.80 4.02 -4.01
C CYS A 74 10.92 5.52 -4.32
N SER A 75 11.47 5.87 -5.48
CA SER A 75 11.54 7.24 -5.96
C SER A 75 11.17 7.29 -7.44
N ALA A 76 10.15 8.08 -7.76
CA ALA A 76 9.63 8.24 -9.12
C ALA A 76 9.31 6.91 -9.83
N GLY A 77 8.92 5.87 -9.07
CA GLY A 77 8.58 4.56 -9.60
C GLY A 77 9.76 3.63 -9.84
N ALA A 78 10.96 4.01 -9.38
CA ALA A 78 12.13 3.16 -9.36
C ALA A 78 12.62 2.96 -7.93
N CYS A 79 13.02 1.73 -7.60
CA CYS A 79 13.71 1.49 -6.35
C CYS A 79 15.13 2.08 -6.44
N VAL A 80 15.42 3.04 -5.58
CA VAL A 80 16.70 3.76 -5.49
C VAL A 80 17.27 3.66 -4.09
N GLY A 81 18.57 3.94 -3.95
CA GLY A 81 19.27 3.66 -2.70
C GLY A 81 19.51 2.16 -2.54
N GLY A 82 19.91 1.72 -1.36
CA GLY A 82 20.50 0.39 -1.17
C GLY A 82 21.97 0.38 -1.59
N GLY A 83 22.74 1.28 -0.99
CA GLY A 83 24.19 1.13 -0.97
C GLY A 83 24.51 -0.16 -0.23
N LEU A 84 25.21 -1.06 -0.90
CA LEU A 84 25.81 -2.26 -0.36
C LEU A 84 26.96 -1.89 0.58
N ASN A 85 26.75 -1.02 1.57
CA ASN A 85 27.73 -0.89 2.65
C ASN A 85 27.46 -2.00 3.67
N ASP A 86 27.92 -3.19 3.25
CA ASP A 86 28.61 -4.17 4.08
C ASP A 86 27.86 -5.28 4.81
N ASP A 87 26.53 -5.49 4.77
CA ASP A 87 25.95 -6.62 5.56
C ASP A 87 24.71 -7.35 4.99
N ALA A 88 24.30 -7.11 3.74
CA ALA A 88 23.10 -7.77 3.18
C ALA A 88 23.36 -9.16 2.56
N ALA A 89 24.59 -9.68 2.63
CA ALA A 89 24.94 -11.03 2.19
C ALA A 89 26.03 -11.68 3.06
N VAL A 90 26.16 -11.31 4.34
CA VAL A 90 26.81 -12.21 5.29
C VAL A 90 25.70 -13.08 5.89
N PRO A 91 25.49 -14.32 5.41
CA PRO A 91 24.71 -15.26 6.19
C PRO A 91 25.41 -15.32 7.54
N MET A 92 24.73 -14.89 8.61
CA MET A 92 25.06 -15.09 10.03
C MET A 92 26.27 -16.01 10.28
N LEU A 93 27.50 -15.52 10.06
CA LEU A 93 28.75 -16.22 10.32
C LEU A 93 29.50 -15.43 11.39
N PHE A 94 28.82 -15.16 12.50
CA PHE A 94 29.46 -14.82 13.75
C PHE A 94 30.09 -16.08 14.37
N SER A 95 31.27 -16.45 13.89
CA SER A 95 32.34 -17.21 14.56
C SER A 95 33.30 -17.66 13.46
N SER A 96 34.41 -16.99 13.20
CA SER A 96 35.49 -16.80 14.15
C SER A 96 36.36 -15.63 13.73
N VAL A 97 36.38 -14.58 14.53
CA VAL A 97 37.51 -13.63 14.57
C VAL A 97 38.58 -14.27 15.46
N PRO A 98 39.71 -14.77 14.95
CA PRO A 98 40.88 -14.94 15.80
C PRO A 98 41.41 -13.53 16.11
N ARG A 99 41.66 -13.32 17.41
CA ARG A 99 42.31 -12.13 17.98
C ARG A 99 43.57 -11.72 17.24
#